data_AF-R0C462-F1
#
_entry.id   AF-R0C462-F1
#
_cell.length_a   1.000
_cell.length_b   1.000
_cell.length_c   1.000
_cell.angle_alpha   90.00
_cell.angle_beta   90.00
_cell.angle_gamma   90.00
#
_symmetry.space_group_name_H-M   'P 1'
#
loop_
_entity.id
_entity.type
_entity.pdbx_description
1 polymer ?
#
loop_
_entity_poly.entity_id
_entity_poly.type
_entity_poly.pdbx_seq_one_letter_code
_entity_poly.pdbx_strand_id
1 'polypeptide(L)'
;MEFGSTILHNVESLIWDEEAGDYLLCRVPEPTRLGLNMKAQRNILFASNSEIRFVMKGDSAVLGLRRMPAKGDIRSQGVLEVFQGDYQGSYEISPWSVTADRTEITIRRQDWSAVQRFAGNGYSFHPSVTRILLPYDWGCCLRDIKGDIRPPKKQEMPGKRLLVYGSSITHGGNASVPSSTYAFRLARKLGYDLINLGCAGSCQMDEAMASYIGSRDDWDMALFELGVNVIETWDGDRLYGKALAFLAAVLEARPDKQVFVTDMYYNRYDFEGDKRAARFRGAIQRCAAVLSGQYGGRLHYINGLKAMDTPQGLSSDGLHPSDLGHEMIAERLAGYMAEKKEVN
;
A
#
# COMPACT_ATOMS: atom_id res chain seq x y z
N MET A 1 -7.53 2.85 12.80
CA MET A 1 -7.75 3.81 13.90
C MET A 1 -9.14 4.43 13.80
N GLU A 2 -9.85 4.67 14.90
CA GLU A 2 -11.09 5.48 14.89
C GLU A 2 -10.75 6.98 14.93
N PHE A 3 -11.49 7.80 14.18
CA PHE A 3 -11.38 9.26 14.18
C PHE A 3 -12.77 9.87 14.06
N GLY A 4 -13.27 10.45 15.15
CA GLY A 4 -14.66 10.88 15.24
C GLY A 4 -15.63 9.74 14.91
N SER A 5 -16.49 9.92 13.91
CA SER A 5 -17.45 8.90 13.44
C SER A 5 -16.96 8.13 12.20
N THR A 6 -15.64 7.98 12.05
CA THR A 6 -15.01 7.32 10.89
C THR A 6 -13.89 6.36 11.31
N ILE A 7 -13.45 5.52 10.38
CA ILE A 7 -12.24 4.71 10.51
C ILE A 7 -11.18 5.26 9.57
N LEU A 8 -10.00 5.58 10.11
CA LEU A 8 -8.76 5.79 9.34
C LEU A 8 -8.07 4.44 9.19
N HIS A 9 -8.08 3.92 7.97
CA HIS A 9 -7.46 2.65 7.61
C HIS A 9 -6.05 2.86 7.07
N ASN A 10 -5.14 1.94 7.41
CA ASN A 10 -3.71 2.08 7.18
C ASN A 10 -3.12 3.35 7.83
N VAL A 11 -3.67 3.78 8.96
CA VAL A 11 -3.21 4.93 9.77
C VAL A 11 -3.18 4.51 11.24
N GLU A 12 -2.06 4.79 11.89
CA GLU A 12 -1.71 4.28 13.23
C GLU A 12 -1.36 5.39 14.20
N SER A 13 -0.95 6.54 13.69
CA SER A 13 -0.77 7.74 14.51
C SER A 13 -1.10 9.00 13.71
N LEU A 14 -1.41 10.07 14.43
CA LEU A 14 -1.73 11.39 13.91
C LEU A 14 -0.73 12.39 14.48
N ILE A 15 -0.24 13.30 13.65
CA ILE A 15 0.63 14.39 14.07
C ILE A 15 -0.13 15.69 13.84
N TRP A 16 -0.39 16.43 14.92
CA TRP A 16 -1.07 17.71 14.85
C TRP A 16 -0.13 18.79 14.29
N ASP A 17 -0.60 19.50 13.26
CA ASP A 17 0.05 20.68 12.70
C ASP A 17 -0.63 21.92 13.29
N GLU A 18 0.01 22.56 14.28
CA GLU A 18 -0.54 23.73 14.98
C GLU A 18 -0.75 24.93 14.04
N GLU A 19 0.12 25.09 13.04
CA GLU A 19 0.05 26.22 12.11
C GLU A 19 -1.12 26.03 11.14
N ALA A 20 -1.28 24.80 10.64
CA ALA A 20 -2.33 24.48 9.69
C ALA A 20 -3.63 23.97 10.34
N GLY A 21 -3.69 23.75 11.65
CA GLY A 21 -4.88 23.28 12.35
C GLY A 21 -5.47 21.98 11.78
N ASP A 22 -4.63 21.03 11.38
CA ASP A 22 -5.04 19.73 10.84
C ASP A 22 -4.06 18.60 11.25
N TYR A 23 -4.44 17.35 11.00
CA TYR A 23 -3.68 16.17 11.39
C TYR A 23 -2.98 15.54 10.19
N LEU A 24 -1.65 15.49 10.21
CA LEU A 24 -0.87 14.67 9.30
C LEU A 24 -1.02 13.19 9.67
N LEU A 25 -1.33 12.36 8.68
CA LEU A 25 -1.54 10.92 8.86
C LEU A 25 -0.22 10.15 8.82
N CYS A 26 -0.04 9.20 9.75
CA CYS A 26 1.12 8.31 9.75
C CYS A 26 0.70 6.84 9.76
N ARG A 27 1.33 6.04 8.89
CA ARG A 27 1.01 4.62 8.69
C ARG A 27 1.64 3.67 9.73
N VAL A 28 2.46 4.20 10.64
CA VAL A 28 3.09 3.46 11.73
C VAL A 28 3.04 4.26 13.04
N PRO A 29 3.18 3.61 14.21
CA PRO A 29 3.37 4.31 15.47
C PRO A 29 4.65 5.16 15.47
N GLU A 30 4.67 6.25 16.24
CA GLU A 30 5.81 7.15 16.31
C GLU A 30 7.14 6.48 16.73
N PRO A 31 7.19 5.60 17.74
CA PRO A 31 8.44 4.90 18.08
C PRO A 31 8.99 4.08 16.91
N THR A 32 8.10 3.41 16.16
CA THR A 32 8.49 2.70 14.92
C THR A 32 9.07 3.67 13.91
N ARG A 33 8.38 4.79 13.64
CA ARG A 33 8.82 5.82 12.69
C ARG A 33 10.21 6.34 13.02
N LEU A 34 10.49 6.66 14.29
CA LEU A 34 11.79 7.17 14.74
C LEU A 34 12.91 6.11 14.68
N GLY A 35 12.56 4.82 14.70
CA GLY A 35 13.49 3.71 14.51
C GLY A 35 13.83 3.38 13.05
N LEU A 36 13.13 3.97 12.06
CA LEU A 36 13.43 3.77 10.64
C LEU A 36 14.65 4.60 10.21
N ASN A 37 15.28 4.24 9.08
CA ASN A 37 16.26 5.10 8.44
C ASN A 37 15.70 6.52 8.17
N MET A 38 16.58 7.53 8.20
CA MET A 38 16.20 8.96 8.13
C MET A 38 15.24 9.32 6.98
N LYS A 39 15.38 8.66 5.83
CA LYS A 39 14.50 8.93 4.68
C LYS A 39 13.12 8.31 4.88
N ALA A 40 13.05 7.08 5.40
CA ALA A 40 11.81 6.40 5.72
C ALA A 40 11.02 7.12 6.83
N GLN A 41 11.67 7.73 7.83
CA GLN A 41 10.96 8.50 8.87
C GLN A 41 10.08 9.61 8.30
N ARG A 42 10.50 10.19 7.17
CA ARG A 42 9.76 11.23 6.45
C ARG A 42 8.74 10.63 5.48
N ASN A 43 9.14 9.62 4.72
CA ASN A 43 8.32 9.07 3.63
C ASN A 43 7.19 8.15 4.13
N ILE A 44 7.29 7.61 5.35
CA ILE A 44 6.19 6.86 5.97
C ILE A 44 5.01 7.75 6.39
N LEU A 45 5.18 9.08 6.39
CA LEU A 45 4.13 10.08 6.62
C LEU A 45 3.27 10.37 5.37
N PHE A 46 3.58 9.73 4.24
CA PHE A 46 2.75 9.79 3.05
C PHE A 46 1.56 8.84 3.19
N ALA A 47 0.43 9.18 2.58
CA ALA A 47 -0.86 8.49 2.79
C ALA A 47 -1.09 7.35 1.79
N SER A 48 -0.04 6.62 1.39
CA SER A 48 -0.14 5.56 0.38
C SER A 48 -1.17 4.49 0.75
N ASN A 49 -2.19 4.36 -0.11
CA ASN A 49 -3.41 3.56 0.08
C ASN A 49 -4.04 3.67 1.48
N SER A 50 -3.87 4.82 2.14
CA SER A 50 -4.61 5.13 3.35
C SER A 50 -6.04 5.50 2.98
N GLU A 51 -7.01 5.05 3.79
CA GLU A 51 -8.42 5.29 3.51
C GLU A 51 -9.13 5.93 4.70
N ILE A 52 -10.08 6.83 4.40
CA ILE A 52 -11.10 7.25 5.36
C ILE A 52 -12.36 6.45 5.05
N ARG A 53 -12.94 5.78 6.05
CA ARG A 53 -14.10 4.89 5.87
C ARG A 53 -15.24 5.26 6.79
N PHE A 54 -16.44 5.36 6.22
CA PHE A 54 -17.66 5.67 6.97
C PHE A 54 -18.90 5.20 6.20
N VAL A 55 -20.03 5.11 6.91
CA VAL A 55 -21.35 4.91 6.29
C VAL A 55 -22.18 6.16 6.51
N MET A 56 -22.70 6.73 5.43
CA MET A 56 -23.62 7.87 5.50
C MET A 56 -25.02 7.43 5.93
N LYS A 57 -25.59 8.16 6.90
CA LYS A 57 -27.00 8.10 7.30
C LYS A 57 -27.80 9.23 6.66
N GLY A 58 -27.18 10.40 6.52
CA GLY A 58 -27.69 11.50 5.71
C GLY A 58 -27.36 11.36 4.21
N ASP A 59 -27.54 12.46 3.49
CA ASP A 59 -27.37 12.50 2.02
C ASP A 59 -25.96 12.89 1.57
N SER A 60 -25.14 13.46 2.45
CA SER A 60 -23.77 13.83 2.14
C SER A 60 -22.84 13.86 3.36
N ALA A 61 -21.54 13.86 3.08
CA ALA A 61 -20.47 14.15 4.01
C ALA A 61 -19.48 15.15 3.39
N VAL A 62 -18.90 16.01 4.21
CA VAL A 62 -17.93 17.04 3.80
C VAL A 62 -16.60 16.79 4.51
N LEU A 63 -15.50 16.75 3.76
CA LEU A 63 -14.15 16.49 4.26
C LEU A 63 -13.25 17.70 4.01
N GLY A 64 -12.51 18.12 5.03
CA GLY A 64 -11.42 19.07 4.90
C GLY A 64 -10.08 18.34 4.78
N LEU A 65 -9.47 18.36 3.59
CA LEU A 65 -8.18 17.72 3.32
C LEU A 65 -7.15 18.73 2.82
N ARG A 66 -5.87 18.44 3.09
CA ARG A 66 -4.75 19.19 2.55
C ARG A 66 -3.66 18.23 2.14
N ARG A 67 -3.02 18.47 1.01
CA ARG A 67 -1.82 17.75 0.59
C ARG A 67 -0.59 18.53 1.03
N MET A 68 0.42 17.85 1.56
CA MET A 68 1.69 18.48 1.90
C MET A 68 2.39 19.01 0.63
N PRO A 69 3.06 20.16 0.71
CA PRO A 69 3.75 20.75 -0.43
C PRO A 69 4.88 19.84 -0.93
N ALA A 70 5.02 19.76 -2.24
CA ALA A 70 6.13 19.09 -2.91
C ALA A 70 7.14 20.14 -3.42
N LYS A 71 8.42 19.81 -3.44
CA LYS A 71 9.48 20.66 -4.00
C LYS A 71 9.82 20.22 -5.43
N GLY A 72 10.21 21.17 -6.29
CA GLY A 72 10.64 20.92 -7.67
C GLY A 72 9.48 20.87 -8.67
N ASP A 73 9.74 20.32 -9.85
CA ASP A 73 8.78 20.25 -10.98
C ASP A 73 7.76 19.13 -10.81
N ILE A 74 7.07 19.15 -9.67
CA ILE A 74 6.08 18.17 -9.27
C ILE A 74 4.70 18.83 -9.29
N ARG A 75 3.69 18.11 -9.78
CA ARG A 75 2.31 18.62 -9.79
C ARG A 75 1.89 19.04 -8.38
N SER A 76 1.22 20.20 -8.30
CA SER A 76 0.77 20.83 -7.06
C SER A 76 -0.47 20.18 -6.44
N GLN A 77 -1.03 19.16 -7.09
CA GLN A 77 -2.25 18.49 -6.69
C GLN A 77 -2.02 16.98 -6.65
N GLY A 78 -2.59 16.33 -5.64
CA GLY A 78 -2.72 14.88 -5.57
C GLY A 78 -4.15 14.47 -5.96
N VAL A 79 -4.34 13.19 -6.28
CA VAL A 79 -5.65 12.66 -6.69
C VAL A 79 -6.20 11.75 -5.59
N LEU A 80 -7.43 12.02 -5.21
CA LEU A 80 -8.24 11.22 -4.30
C LEU A 80 -9.31 10.49 -5.10
N GLU A 81 -9.61 9.26 -4.69
CA GLU A 81 -10.72 8.49 -5.25
C GLU A 81 -11.76 8.16 -4.20
N VAL A 82 -13.02 8.13 -4.61
CA VAL A 82 -14.14 7.72 -3.76
C VAL A 82 -14.69 6.40 -4.25
N PHE A 83 -14.85 5.46 -3.33
CA PHE A 83 -15.51 4.19 -3.54
C PHE A 83 -16.70 4.09 -2.60
N GLN A 84 -17.72 3.35 -3.01
CA GLN A 84 -18.85 2.97 -2.16
C GLN A 84 -19.01 1.45 -2.25
N GLY A 85 -18.60 0.77 -1.18
CA GLY A 85 -18.26 -0.65 -1.19
C GLY A 85 -17.05 -0.95 -2.07
N ASP A 86 -17.22 -1.91 -2.97
CA ASP A 86 -16.22 -2.28 -3.98
C ASP A 86 -16.35 -1.47 -5.29
N TYR A 87 -17.31 -0.56 -5.35
CA TYR A 87 -17.66 0.16 -6.57
C TYR A 87 -16.98 1.52 -6.59
N GLN A 88 -16.27 1.80 -7.67
CA GLN A 88 -15.68 3.10 -7.93
C GLN A 88 -16.81 4.13 -8.06
N GLY A 89 -16.61 5.29 -7.44
CA GLY A 89 -17.53 6.42 -7.54
C GLY A 89 -17.64 6.93 -8.99
N SER A 90 -18.83 7.41 -9.34
CA SER A 90 -19.08 8.07 -10.62
C SER A 90 -18.33 9.41 -10.70
N TYR A 91 -18.33 10.01 -11.90
CA TYR A 91 -17.77 11.34 -12.16
C TYR A 91 -18.38 12.45 -11.30
N GLU A 92 -19.49 12.19 -10.59
CA GLU A 92 -20.13 13.14 -9.68
C GLU A 92 -19.41 13.25 -8.33
N ILE A 93 -18.71 12.19 -7.91
CA ILE A 93 -18.11 12.09 -6.58
C ILE A 93 -16.63 11.69 -6.61
N SER A 94 -16.09 11.28 -7.77
CA SER A 94 -14.71 10.81 -7.92
C SER A 94 -14.20 11.01 -9.36
N PRO A 95 -12.90 11.26 -9.57
CA PRO A 95 -11.89 11.60 -8.58
C PRO A 95 -11.96 13.08 -8.14
N TRP A 96 -11.28 13.40 -7.04
CA TRP A 96 -11.06 14.78 -6.59
C TRP A 96 -9.58 15.14 -6.61
N SER A 97 -9.26 16.40 -6.90
CA SER A 97 -7.94 16.96 -6.68
C SER A 97 -7.81 17.46 -5.24
N VAL A 98 -6.70 17.15 -4.57
CA VAL A 98 -6.33 17.69 -3.25
C VAL A 98 -5.08 18.55 -3.39
N THR A 99 -5.15 19.79 -2.93
CA THR A 99 -4.10 20.80 -3.09
C THR A 99 -3.40 21.10 -1.77
N ALA A 100 -2.31 21.89 -1.83
CA ALA A 100 -1.68 22.45 -0.63
C ALA A 100 -2.56 23.54 0.04
N ASP A 101 -3.38 24.22 -0.74
CA ASP A 101 -4.35 25.21 -0.27
C ASP A 101 -5.67 24.51 0.04
N ARG A 102 -5.74 23.85 1.21
CA ARG A 102 -6.92 23.15 1.80
C ARG A 102 -8.11 22.95 0.85
N THR A 103 -8.39 21.70 0.52
CA THR A 103 -9.54 21.31 -0.29
C THR A 103 -10.72 20.87 0.59
N GLU A 104 -11.89 21.46 0.36
CA GLU A 104 -13.15 20.95 0.89
C GLU A 104 -13.83 20.04 -0.14
N ILE A 105 -14.13 18.81 0.26
CA ILE A 105 -14.66 17.77 -0.63
C ILE A 105 -16.05 17.36 -0.13
N THR A 106 -17.06 17.48 -0.98
CA THR A 106 -18.43 17.04 -0.66
C THR A 106 -18.74 15.73 -1.38
N ILE A 107 -18.99 14.68 -0.61
CA ILE A 107 -19.37 13.36 -1.12
C ILE A 107 -20.87 13.16 -0.89
N ARG A 108 -21.60 12.83 -1.95
CA ARG A 108 -23.03 12.52 -1.89
C ARG A 108 -23.25 11.02 -1.77
N ARG A 109 -24.28 10.63 -1.02
CA ARG A 109 -24.77 9.25 -0.99
C ARG A 109 -25.43 8.93 -2.33
N GLN A 110 -24.96 7.88 -3.00
CA GLN A 110 -25.53 7.42 -4.27
C GLN A 110 -26.63 6.35 -4.00
N ASP A 111 -27.47 6.09 -5.00
CA ASP A 111 -28.47 5.02 -4.95
C ASP A 111 -27.84 3.65 -5.25
N TRP A 112 -28.00 2.70 -4.32
CA TRP A 112 -27.46 1.35 -4.39
C TRP A 112 -28.45 0.33 -4.95
N SER A 113 -29.68 0.73 -5.24
CA SER A 113 -30.77 -0.19 -5.59
C SER A 113 -30.41 -1.10 -6.78
N ALA A 114 -29.68 -0.58 -7.78
CA ALA A 114 -29.18 -1.36 -8.90
C ALA A 114 -28.04 -2.30 -8.49
N VAL A 115 -27.05 -1.78 -7.76
CA VAL A 115 -25.86 -2.53 -7.33
C VAL A 115 -26.22 -3.70 -6.41
N GLN A 116 -27.13 -3.49 -5.46
CA GLN A 116 -27.57 -4.51 -4.51
C GLN A 116 -28.27 -5.70 -5.19
N ARG A 117 -28.88 -5.49 -6.37
CA ARG A 117 -29.47 -6.59 -7.16
C ARG A 117 -28.42 -7.53 -7.75
N PHE A 118 -27.20 -7.04 -7.98
CA PHE A 118 -26.08 -7.82 -8.52
C PHE A 118 -25.21 -8.49 -7.46
N ALA A 119 -25.54 -8.34 -6.17
CA ALA A 119 -24.75 -8.89 -5.05
C ALA A 119 -24.76 -10.44 -4.97
N GLY A 120 -25.18 -11.15 -6.03
CA GLY A 120 -25.23 -12.62 -6.10
C GLY A 120 -23.89 -13.33 -5.88
N ASN A 121 -22.76 -12.61 -6.01
CA ASN A 121 -21.40 -13.10 -5.70
C ASN A 121 -20.84 -12.56 -4.37
N GLY A 122 -21.64 -11.83 -3.58
CA GLY A 122 -21.20 -11.10 -2.39
C GLY A 122 -20.44 -9.81 -2.71
N TYR A 123 -20.01 -9.14 -1.65
CA TYR A 123 -19.13 -7.97 -1.68
C TYR A 123 -17.99 -8.16 -0.67
N SER A 124 -16.82 -7.64 -0.97
CA SER A 124 -15.73 -7.51 0.01
C SER A 124 -16.01 -6.33 0.95
N PHE A 125 -16.47 -5.20 0.39
CA PHE A 125 -17.01 -4.08 1.16
C PHE A 125 -18.49 -3.86 0.85
N HIS A 126 -19.33 -3.76 1.89
CA HIS A 126 -20.76 -3.48 1.71
C HIS A 126 -20.95 -2.16 0.92
N PRO A 127 -21.88 -2.08 -0.06
CA PRO A 127 -22.07 -0.89 -0.90
C PRO A 127 -22.31 0.42 -0.14
N SER A 128 -22.81 0.34 1.10
CA SER A 128 -23.02 1.53 1.95
C SER A 128 -21.73 2.10 2.55
N VAL A 129 -20.61 1.39 2.49
CA VAL A 129 -19.33 1.83 3.05
C VAL A 129 -18.67 2.78 2.07
N THR A 130 -18.74 4.07 2.35
CA THR A 130 -17.94 5.07 1.64
C THR A 130 -16.49 4.96 2.06
N ARG A 131 -15.61 4.81 1.07
CA ARG A 131 -14.17 4.70 1.22
C ARG A 131 -13.52 5.81 0.42
N ILE A 132 -12.70 6.61 1.08
CA ILE A 132 -11.96 7.71 0.48
C ILE A 132 -10.51 7.27 0.40
N LEU A 133 -10.03 6.91 -0.79
CA LEU A 133 -8.64 6.56 -1.03
C LEU A 133 -7.85 7.86 -1.15
N LEU A 134 -6.98 8.11 -0.18
CA LEU A 134 -6.24 9.35 -0.09
C LEU A 134 -5.14 9.46 -1.16
N PRO A 135 -4.75 10.69 -1.54
CA PRO A 135 -3.59 10.89 -2.40
C PRO A 135 -2.36 10.21 -1.82
N TYR A 136 -1.78 9.28 -2.58
CA TYR A 136 -0.64 8.48 -2.13
C TYR A 136 0.69 9.22 -2.27
N ASP A 137 0.74 10.26 -3.09
CA ASP A 137 1.94 10.83 -3.67
C ASP A 137 2.78 11.61 -2.65
N TRP A 138 2.14 12.36 -1.74
CA TRP A 138 2.78 13.06 -0.62
C TRP A 138 2.01 12.85 0.70
N GLY A 139 2.42 13.56 1.77
CA GLY A 139 1.65 13.63 3.00
C GLY A 139 0.26 14.19 2.74
N CYS A 140 -0.74 13.62 3.43
CA CYS A 140 -2.11 14.12 3.40
C CYS A 140 -2.53 14.42 4.84
N CYS A 141 -3.10 15.60 5.04
CA CYS A 141 -3.59 16.09 6.32
C CYS A 141 -5.12 16.10 6.33
N LEU A 142 -5.68 15.70 7.45
CA LEU A 142 -7.12 15.66 7.70
C LEU A 142 -7.49 16.69 8.76
N ARG A 143 -8.38 17.63 8.42
CA ARG A 143 -8.90 18.61 9.38
C ARG A 143 -10.15 18.08 10.08
N ASP A 144 -11.18 17.82 9.30
CA ASP A 144 -12.50 17.44 9.79
C ASP A 144 -13.29 16.62 8.77
N ILE A 145 -14.28 15.90 9.28
CA ILE A 145 -15.29 15.20 8.50
C ILE A 145 -16.63 15.54 9.14
N LYS A 146 -17.55 16.12 8.35
CA LYS A 146 -18.88 16.56 8.80
C LYS A 146 -19.97 15.84 8.04
N GLY A 147 -21.06 15.52 8.73
CA GLY A 147 -22.23 14.86 8.17
C GLY A 147 -22.83 13.88 9.17
N ASP A 148 -24.06 13.42 8.90
CA ASP A 148 -24.67 12.32 9.65
C ASP A 148 -24.08 11.00 9.15
N ILE A 149 -23.02 10.55 9.83
CA ILE A 149 -22.19 9.40 9.46
C ILE A 149 -21.89 8.52 10.68
N ARG A 150 -21.50 7.28 10.41
CA ARG A 150 -21.02 6.33 11.43
C ARG A 150 -19.81 5.55 10.93
N PRO A 151 -19.00 4.94 11.81
CA PRO A 151 -18.01 3.97 11.39
C PRO A 151 -18.69 2.75 10.73
N PRO A 152 -18.04 2.11 9.74
CA PRO A 152 -18.47 0.83 9.21
C PRO A 152 -18.36 -0.26 10.28
N LYS A 153 -19.26 -1.24 10.23
CA LYS A 153 -19.21 -2.43 11.09
C LYS A 153 -18.23 -3.45 10.50
N LYS A 154 -17.69 -4.35 11.33
CA LYS A 154 -16.72 -5.38 10.88
C LYS A 154 -17.25 -6.22 9.71
N GLN A 155 -18.53 -6.62 9.74
CA GLN A 155 -19.16 -7.40 8.67
C GLN A 155 -19.44 -6.61 7.38
N GLU A 156 -19.26 -5.30 7.39
CA GLU A 156 -19.41 -4.43 6.21
C GLU A 156 -18.08 -4.27 5.44
N MET A 157 -17.00 -4.89 5.92
CA MET A 157 -15.63 -4.79 5.40
C MET A 157 -15.01 -6.20 5.22
N PRO A 158 -13.89 -6.34 4.48
CA PRO A 158 -13.24 -7.63 4.30
C PRO A 158 -12.78 -8.21 5.63
N GLY A 159 -12.94 -9.53 5.77
CA GLY A 159 -12.57 -10.24 6.99
C GLY A 159 -11.07 -10.55 7.13
N LYS A 160 -10.28 -10.34 6.07
CA LYS A 160 -8.84 -10.65 6.02
C LYS A 160 -8.03 -9.46 5.52
N ARG A 161 -6.77 -9.33 5.96
CA ARG A 161 -5.85 -8.24 5.56
C ARG A 161 -4.55 -8.71 4.93
N LEU A 162 -4.19 -8.07 3.82
CA LEU A 162 -2.92 -8.28 3.12
C LEU A 162 -1.98 -7.14 3.49
N LEU A 163 -0.86 -7.46 4.12
CA LEU A 163 0.20 -6.50 4.38
C LEU A 163 1.19 -6.50 3.21
N VAL A 164 1.52 -5.33 2.69
CA VAL A 164 2.53 -5.18 1.65
C VAL A 164 3.58 -4.16 2.11
N TYR A 165 4.85 -4.56 2.11
CA TYR A 165 5.98 -3.67 2.41
C TYR A 165 6.97 -3.68 1.26
N GLY A 166 7.51 -2.52 0.94
CA GLY A 166 8.46 -2.40 -0.16
C GLY A 166 8.84 -0.96 -0.48
N SER A 167 9.29 -0.75 -1.71
CA SER A 167 9.89 0.48 -2.19
C SER A 167 8.86 1.54 -2.64
N SER A 168 9.30 2.49 -3.48
CA SER A 168 8.41 3.41 -4.20
C SER A 168 7.42 2.70 -5.12
N ILE A 169 7.73 1.48 -5.57
CA ILE A 169 6.82 0.72 -6.42
C ILE A 169 5.63 0.21 -5.59
N THR A 170 5.90 -0.34 -4.40
CA THR A 170 4.87 -0.72 -3.42
C THR A 170 4.08 0.48 -2.92
N HIS A 171 4.76 1.61 -2.73
CA HIS A 171 4.12 2.89 -2.39
C HIS A 171 3.12 3.37 -3.47
N GLY A 172 3.26 2.94 -4.71
CA GLY A 172 2.38 3.32 -5.82
C GLY A 172 3.00 4.27 -6.85
N GLY A 173 4.32 4.46 -6.82
CA GLY A 173 5.03 5.39 -7.72
C GLY A 173 4.66 5.18 -9.18
N ASN A 174 4.25 6.28 -9.82
CA ASN A 174 3.79 6.40 -11.22
C ASN A 174 2.46 5.71 -11.57
N ALA A 175 1.72 5.19 -10.59
CA ALA A 175 0.29 4.89 -10.79
C ALA A 175 -0.51 6.18 -11.05
N SER A 176 -1.46 6.17 -11.97
CA SER A 176 -2.28 7.37 -12.26
C SER A 176 -3.14 7.82 -11.08
N VAL A 177 -3.63 6.86 -10.28
CA VAL A 177 -4.53 7.06 -9.13
C VAL A 177 -4.26 6.01 -8.04
N PRO A 178 -4.64 6.24 -6.77
CA PRO A 178 -4.41 5.29 -5.67
C PRO A 178 -4.90 3.85 -5.94
N SER A 179 -6.05 3.70 -6.59
CA SER A 179 -6.64 2.40 -6.92
C SER A 179 -5.89 1.67 -8.05
N SER A 180 -5.04 2.40 -8.79
CA SER A 180 -4.21 1.83 -9.85
C SER A 180 -2.92 1.19 -9.36
N THR A 181 -2.54 1.41 -8.10
CA THR A 181 -1.35 0.80 -7.50
C THR A 181 -1.44 -0.73 -7.48
N TYR A 182 -0.32 -1.41 -7.70
CA TYR A 182 -0.33 -2.89 -7.74
C TYR A 182 -0.80 -3.47 -6.39
N ALA A 183 -0.42 -2.85 -5.27
CA ALA A 183 -0.76 -3.33 -3.94
C ALA A 183 -2.29 -3.30 -3.71
N PHE A 184 -2.95 -2.22 -4.13
CA PHE A 184 -4.42 -2.10 -4.07
C PHE A 184 -5.10 -3.15 -4.95
N ARG A 185 -4.68 -3.25 -6.21
CA ARG A 185 -5.23 -4.22 -7.16
C ARG A 185 -5.03 -5.65 -6.68
N LEU A 186 -3.85 -5.98 -6.15
CA LEU A 186 -3.52 -7.29 -5.60
C LEU A 186 -4.43 -7.65 -4.42
N ALA A 187 -4.56 -6.78 -3.42
CA ALA A 187 -5.43 -7.01 -2.27
C ALA A 187 -6.89 -7.24 -2.71
N ARG A 188 -7.39 -6.41 -3.63
CA ARG A 188 -8.74 -6.53 -4.18
C ARG A 188 -8.95 -7.85 -4.92
N LYS A 189 -8.00 -8.28 -5.76
CA LYS A 189 -8.07 -9.57 -6.48
C LYS A 189 -8.09 -10.77 -5.52
N LEU A 190 -7.39 -10.67 -4.39
CA LEU A 190 -7.35 -11.74 -3.38
C LEU A 190 -8.55 -11.71 -2.42
N GLY A 191 -9.36 -10.64 -2.42
CA GLY A 191 -10.47 -10.41 -1.49
C GLY A 191 -10.02 -9.95 -0.09
N TYR A 192 -8.89 -9.25 0.00
CA TYR A 192 -8.28 -8.78 1.25
C TYR A 192 -8.38 -7.26 1.35
N ASP A 193 -8.39 -6.78 2.58
CA ASP A 193 -8.20 -5.36 2.90
C ASP A 193 -6.68 -5.04 3.00
N LEU A 194 -6.23 -3.95 2.37
CA LEU A 194 -4.80 -3.68 2.17
C LEU A 194 -4.18 -2.90 3.33
N ILE A 195 -3.08 -3.38 3.90
CA ILE A 195 -2.15 -2.59 4.71
C ILE A 195 -0.92 -2.30 3.84
N ASN A 196 -0.76 -1.07 3.36
CA ASN A 196 0.38 -0.69 2.52
C ASN A 196 1.42 0.07 3.34
N LEU A 197 2.58 -0.56 3.56
CA LEU A 197 3.75 0.00 4.25
C LEU A 197 4.88 0.36 3.27
N GLY A 198 4.59 0.55 1.98
CA GLY A 198 5.55 0.98 0.98
C GLY A 198 6.26 2.28 1.39
N CYS A 199 7.60 2.28 1.37
CA CYS A 199 8.46 3.38 1.78
C CYS A 199 9.22 3.92 0.57
N ALA A 200 8.66 4.94 -0.09
CA ALA A 200 9.23 5.50 -1.32
C ALA A 200 10.72 5.81 -1.19
N GLY A 201 11.55 5.18 -2.03
CA GLY A 201 13.00 5.42 -2.07
C GLY A 201 13.75 5.15 -0.76
N SER A 202 13.17 4.41 0.19
CA SER A 202 13.70 4.23 1.55
C SER A 202 13.40 2.85 2.17
N CYS A 203 13.00 1.86 1.37
CA CYS A 203 12.91 0.47 1.80
C CYS A 203 14.32 -0.12 2.02
N GLN A 204 14.79 -0.12 3.27
CA GLN A 204 16.12 -0.62 3.65
C GLN A 204 16.06 -1.81 4.62
N MET A 205 14.89 -2.47 4.73
CA MET A 205 14.71 -3.62 5.62
C MET A 205 15.14 -3.25 7.06
N ASP A 206 14.63 -2.11 7.53
CA ASP A 206 14.90 -1.59 8.86
C ASP A 206 14.39 -2.57 9.92
N GLU A 207 15.17 -2.79 10.98
CA GLU A 207 14.80 -3.68 12.08
C GLU A 207 13.52 -3.20 12.78
N ALA A 208 13.37 -1.88 12.97
CA ALA A 208 12.16 -1.28 13.50
C ALA A 208 10.92 -1.61 12.66
N MET A 209 11.05 -1.71 11.33
CA MET A 209 9.94 -2.12 10.46
C MET A 209 9.65 -3.62 10.60
N ALA A 210 10.68 -4.46 10.65
CA ALA A 210 10.51 -5.90 10.83
C ALA A 210 9.82 -6.22 12.17
N SER A 211 10.29 -5.58 13.26
CA SER A 211 9.71 -5.67 14.60
C SER A 211 8.27 -5.19 14.61
N TYR A 212 7.98 -4.06 13.97
CA TYR A 212 6.62 -3.55 13.86
C TYR A 212 5.69 -4.50 13.11
N ILE A 213 6.07 -4.97 11.92
CA ILE A 213 5.29 -5.96 11.15
C ILE A 213 5.09 -7.24 11.97
N GLY A 214 6.14 -7.72 12.64
CA GLY A 214 6.11 -8.86 13.55
C GLY A 214 5.21 -8.64 14.76
N SER A 215 5.05 -7.41 15.25
CA SER A 215 4.18 -7.08 16.39
C SER A 215 2.68 -7.00 16.04
N ARG A 216 2.34 -6.85 14.75
CA ARG A 216 0.95 -6.79 14.28
C ARG A 216 0.31 -8.17 14.16
N ASP A 217 -0.84 -8.37 14.77
CA ASP A 217 -1.65 -9.60 14.70
C ASP A 217 -2.82 -9.50 13.70
N ASP A 218 -2.95 -8.36 13.04
CA ASP A 218 -4.13 -7.96 12.29
C ASP A 218 -4.01 -8.18 10.77
N TRP A 219 -2.97 -8.89 10.33
CA TRP A 219 -2.76 -9.31 8.95
C TRP A 219 -2.75 -10.83 8.81
N ASP A 220 -3.18 -11.31 7.64
CA ASP A 220 -3.37 -12.73 7.34
C ASP A 220 -2.34 -13.26 6.34
N MET A 221 -1.79 -12.36 5.52
CA MET A 221 -0.76 -12.64 4.55
C MET A 221 0.13 -11.40 4.38
N ALA A 222 1.42 -11.62 4.11
CA ALA A 222 2.35 -10.53 3.83
C ALA A 222 3.07 -10.72 2.48
N LEU A 223 3.29 -9.63 1.76
CA LEU A 223 4.15 -9.56 0.57
C LEU A 223 5.25 -8.52 0.77
N PHE A 224 6.49 -8.91 0.52
CA PHE A 224 7.65 -8.03 0.61
C PHE A 224 8.32 -7.84 -0.75
N GLU A 225 8.37 -6.60 -1.23
CA GLU A 225 9.09 -6.21 -2.45
C GLU A 225 10.40 -5.52 -2.08
N LEU A 226 11.53 -6.20 -2.34
CA LEU A 226 12.83 -5.85 -1.76
C LEU A 226 13.92 -5.59 -2.80
N GLY A 227 14.86 -4.70 -2.45
CA GLY A 227 16.16 -4.55 -3.12
C GLY A 227 16.35 -3.24 -3.90
N VAL A 228 15.33 -2.73 -4.59
CA VAL A 228 15.52 -1.64 -5.56
C VAL A 228 15.98 -0.32 -4.94
N ASN A 229 15.65 -0.04 -3.67
CA ASN A 229 16.07 1.21 -3.02
C ASN A 229 17.51 1.23 -2.52
N VAL A 230 18.21 0.10 -2.54
CA VAL A 230 19.60 -0.01 -2.05
C VAL A 230 20.60 -0.34 -3.16
N ILE A 231 20.14 -0.52 -4.40
CA ILE A 231 20.95 -0.95 -5.56
C ILE A 231 22.13 -0.05 -5.91
N GLU A 232 22.03 1.24 -5.60
CA GLU A 232 23.12 2.20 -5.81
C GLU A 232 24.12 2.28 -4.65
N THR A 233 23.75 1.77 -3.47
CA THR A 233 24.51 2.00 -2.23
C THR A 233 25.05 0.74 -1.59
N TRP A 234 24.46 -0.41 -1.89
CA TRP A 234 24.78 -1.70 -1.30
C TRP A 234 25.23 -2.66 -2.37
N ASP A 235 25.86 -3.73 -1.92
CA ASP A 235 26.21 -4.86 -2.75
C ASP A 235 25.27 -6.05 -2.43
N GLY A 236 25.36 -7.13 -3.23
CA GLY A 236 24.47 -8.28 -3.10
C GLY A 236 24.62 -9.04 -1.78
N ASP A 237 25.78 -8.98 -1.13
CA ASP A 237 26.02 -9.71 0.12
C ASP A 237 25.42 -8.95 1.31
N ARG A 238 25.58 -7.62 1.31
CA ARG A 238 24.87 -6.76 2.26
C ARG A 238 23.35 -6.87 2.10
N LEU A 239 22.84 -6.88 0.86
CA LEU A 239 21.41 -7.09 0.61
C LEU A 239 20.96 -8.45 1.15
N TYR A 240 21.70 -9.52 0.86
CA TYR A 240 21.40 -10.86 1.37
C TYR A 240 21.29 -10.86 2.90
N GLY A 241 22.30 -10.33 3.61
CA GLY A 241 22.30 -10.31 5.07
C GLY A 241 21.14 -9.52 5.67
N LYS A 242 20.81 -8.36 5.09
CA LYS A 242 19.69 -7.52 5.56
C LYS A 242 18.33 -8.13 5.25
N ALA A 243 18.15 -8.72 4.08
CA ALA A 243 16.93 -9.44 3.73
C ALA A 243 16.74 -10.69 4.62
N LEU A 244 17.81 -11.44 4.89
CA LEU A 244 17.79 -12.61 5.76
C LEU A 244 17.32 -12.25 7.16
N ALA A 245 17.92 -11.23 7.77
CA ALA A 245 17.54 -10.77 9.11
C ALA A 245 16.10 -10.27 9.17
N PHE A 246 15.67 -9.47 8.20
CA PHE A 246 14.31 -8.93 8.15
C PHE A 246 13.25 -10.03 7.99
N LEU A 247 13.45 -10.93 7.03
CA LEU A 247 12.49 -12.00 6.74
C LEU A 247 12.44 -13.02 7.89
N ALA A 248 13.59 -13.39 8.47
CA ALA A 248 13.64 -14.27 9.64
C ALA A 248 12.88 -13.65 10.83
N ALA A 249 13.14 -12.38 11.16
CA ALA A 249 12.46 -11.70 12.26
C ALA A 249 10.93 -11.71 12.12
N VAL A 250 10.41 -11.50 10.90
CA VAL A 250 8.96 -11.57 10.64
C VAL A 250 8.45 -13.01 10.75
N LEU A 251 9.15 -14.00 10.17
CA LEU A 251 8.75 -15.41 10.19
C LEU A 251 8.78 -16.03 11.59
N GLU A 252 9.71 -15.60 12.44
CA GLU A 252 9.83 -15.97 13.86
C GLU A 252 8.69 -15.36 14.68
N ALA A 253 8.42 -14.07 14.49
CA ALA A 253 7.34 -13.38 15.20
C ALA A 253 5.94 -13.87 14.79
N ARG A 254 5.80 -14.38 13.56
CA ARG A 254 4.53 -14.84 12.97
C ARG A 254 4.65 -16.25 12.42
N PRO A 255 4.69 -17.27 13.31
CA PRO A 255 4.87 -18.66 12.91
C PRO A 255 3.66 -19.24 12.16
N ASP A 256 2.48 -18.64 12.29
CA ASP A 256 1.21 -19.09 11.70
C ASP A 256 0.88 -18.43 10.35
N LYS A 257 1.62 -17.38 9.95
CA LYS A 257 1.30 -16.60 8.76
C LYS A 257 2.14 -17.01 7.55
N GLN A 258 1.53 -16.89 6.37
CA GLN A 258 2.19 -17.07 5.07
C GLN A 258 2.86 -15.77 4.64
N VAL A 259 4.11 -15.86 4.19
CA VAL A 259 4.91 -14.72 3.76
C VAL A 259 5.37 -14.93 2.32
N PHE A 260 5.24 -13.90 1.50
CA PHE A 260 5.70 -13.86 0.13
C PHE A 260 6.78 -12.80 0.01
N VAL A 261 7.79 -13.07 -0.82
CA VAL A 261 8.83 -12.11 -1.16
C VAL A 261 9.02 -12.07 -2.66
N THR A 262 9.05 -10.86 -3.22
CA THR A 262 9.43 -10.61 -4.60
C THR A 262 10.64 -9.69 -4.65
N ASP A 263 11.45 -9.91 -5.68
CA ASP A 263 12.63 -9.08 -5.93
C ASP A 263 12.31 -7.97 -6.94
N MET A 264 13.35 -7.38 -7.51
CA MET A 264 13.21 -6.24 -8.40
C MET A 264 12.56 -6.64 -9.74
N TYR A 265 11.58 -5.85 -10.16
CA TYR A 265 11.06 -5.87 -11.53
C TYR A 265 12.12 -5.35 -12.53
N TYR A 266 11.82 -5.34 -13.84
CA TYR A 266 12.67 -4.68 -14.83
C TYR A 266 12.99 -3.24 -14.41
N ASN A 267 14.19 -2.78 -14.71
CA ASN A 267 14.64 -1.42 -14.41
C ASN A 267 15.82 -1.03 -15.31
N ARG A 268 16.28 0.23 -15.22
CA ARG A 268 17.34 0.80 -16.06
C ARG A 268 18.61 -0.05 -16.20
N TYR A 269 19.06 -0.72 -15.14
CA TYR A 269 20.28 -1.53 -15.18
C TYR A 269 20.15 -2.75 -16.08
N ASP A 270 18.93 -3.29 -16.25
CA ASP A 270 18.69 -4.38 -17.19
C ASP A 270 18.91 -3.91 -18.65
N PHE A 271 18.56 -2.65 -18.96
CA PHE A 271 18.77 -2.07 -20.29
C PHE A 271 20.22 -1.68 -20.56
N GLU A 272 20.93 -1.28 -19.51
CA GLU A 272 22.35 -0.93 -19.56
C GLU A 272 23.27 -2.17 -19.62
N GLY A 273 22.72 -3.38 -19.49
CA GLY A 273 23.50 -4.62 -19.40
C GLY A 273 24.31 -4.75 -18.10
N ASP A 274 23.94 -3.96 -17.09
CA ASP A 274 24.61 -3.93 -15.79
C ASP A 274 24.17 -5.13 -14.92
N LYS A 275 25.16 -5.88 -14.43
CA LYS A 275 24.94 -7.10 -13.65
C LYS A 275 24.40 -6.84 -12.24
N ARG A 276 24.32 -5.59 -11.78
CA ARG A 276 23.79 -5.23 -10.45
C ARG A 276 22.37 -5.74 -10.24
N ALA A 277 21.49 -5.55 -11.22
CA ALA A 277 20.10 -6.01 -11.12
C ALA A 277 20.02 -7.53 -10.93
N ALA A 278 20.74 -8.29 -11.78
CA ALA A 278 20.81 -9.75 -11.69
C ALA A 278 21.42 -10.24 -10.37
N ARG A 279 22.49 -9.59 -9.87
CA ARG A 279 23.14 -9.92 -8.59
C ARG A 279 22.16 -9.77 -7.41
N PHE A 280 21.36 -8.70 -7.42
CA PHE A 280 20.39 -8.42 -6.37
C PHE A 280 19.18 -9.36 -6.39
N ARG A 281 18.62 -9.66 -7.58
CA ARG A 281 17.60 -10.70 -7.73
C ARG A 281 18.10 -12.04 -7.18
N GLY A 282 19.31 -12.43 -7.57
CA GLY A 282 19.97 -13.64 -7.06
C GLY A 282 20.17 -13.63 -5.54
N ALA A 283 20.47 -12.49 -4.92
CA ALA A 283 20.61 -12.38 -3.47
C ALA A 283 19.29 -12.64 -2.74
N ILE A 284 18.19 -12.03 -3.18
CA ILE A 284 16.84 -12.25 -2.61
C ILE A 284 16.39 -13.70 -2.84
N GLN A 285 16.58 -14.24 -4.04
CA GLN A 285 16.23 -15.64 -4.35
C GLN A 285 16.98 -16.63 -3.44
N ARG A 286 18.30 -16.46 -3.24
CA ARG A 286 19.08 -17.31 -2.34
C ARG A 286 18.61 -17.20 -0.90
N CYS A 287 18.37 -15.98 -0.43
CA CYS A 287 17.85 -15.72 0.91
C CYS A 287 16.51 -16.45 1.13
N ALA A 288 15.57 -16.29 0.19
CA ALA A 288 14.27 -16.93 0.30
C ALA A 288 14.34 -18.46 0.24
N ALA A 289 15.24 -19.03 -0.57
CA ALA A 289 15.45 -20.47 -0.61
C ALA A 289 15.93 -21.04 0.74
N VAL A 290 16.87 -20.36 1.40
CA VAL A 290 17.37 -20.75 2.73
C VAL A 290 16.25 -20.70 3.77
N LEU A 291 15.53 -19.57 3.84
CA LEU A 291 14.49 -19.37 4.83
C LEU A 291 13.25 -20.24 4.57
N SER A 292 12.88 -20.49 3.30
CA SER A 292 11.78 -21.39 2.98
C SER A 292 12.02 -22.79 3.55
N GLY A 293 13.25 -23.32 3.44
CA GLY A 293 13.64 -24.59 4.07
C GLY A 293 13.62 -24.57 5.59
N GLN A 294 14.11 -23.49 6.21
CA GLN A 294 14.16 -23.35 7.67
C GLN A 294 12.78 -23.19 8.32
N TYR A 295 11.84 -22.56 7.62
CA TYR A 295 10.52 -22.19 8.15
C TYR A 295 9.38 -23.02 7.55
N GLY A 296 9.66 -24.25 7.13
CA GLY A 296 8.63 -25.22 6.72
C GLY A 296 7.83 -24.83 5.49
N GLY A 297 8.44 -24.11 4.54
CA GLY A 297 7.80 -23.73 3.28
C GLY A 297 6.82 -22.56 3.37
N ARG A 298 6.75 -21.84 4.50
CA ARG A 298 5.87 -20.67 4.70
C ARG A 298 6.34 -19.40 4.00
N LEU A 299 7.61 -19.36 3.58
CA LEU A 299 8.15 -18.28 2.76
C LEU A 299 8.16 -18.71 1.29
N HIS A 300 7.47 -17.93 0.46
CA HIS A 300 7.36 -18.15 -0.98
C HIS A 300 8.06 -17.05 -1.74
N TYR A 301 8.98 -17.42 -2.62
CA TYR A 301 9.67 -16.48 -3.51
C TYR A 301 8.96 -16.37 -4.85
N ILE A 302 8.76 -15.13 -5.30
CA ILE A 302 8.22 -14.82 -6.62
C ILE A 302 9.23 -13.93 -7.36
N ASN A 303 9.75 -14.42 -8.49
CA ASN A 303 10.67 -13.67 -9.34
C ASN A 303 9.99 -12.41 -9.89
N GLY A 304 10.58 -11.23 -9.68
CA GLY A 304 10.07 -9.95 -10.14
C GLY A 304 9.93 -9.88 -11.66
N LEU A 305 10.85 -10.50 -12.41
CA LEU A 305 10.74 -10.64 -13.87
C LEU A 305 9.64 -11.61 -14.32
N LYS A 306 9.02 -12.37 -13.41
CA LYS A 306 7.80 -13.13 -13.70
C LYS A 306 6.54 -12.40 -13.27
N ALA A 307 6.63 -11.47 -12.31
CA ALA A 307 5.51 -10.60 -11.94
C ALA A 307 5.29 -9.48 -12.98
N MET A 308 6.39 -8.92 -13.51
CA MET A 308 6.39 -8.04 -14.67
C MET A 308 7.37 -8.59 -15.71
N ASP A 309 6.85 -9.39 -16.63
CA ASP A 309 7.62 -10.19 -17.60
C ASP A 309 8.05 -9.47 -18.87
N THR A 310 7.79 -8.17 -18.93
CA THR A 310 8.19 -7.36 -20.06
C THR A 310 8.51 -5.93 -19.62
N PRO A 311 9.59 -5.31 -20.15
CA PRO A 311 9.98 -3.95 -19.78
C PRO A 311 8.96 -2.89 -20.21
N GLN A 312 8.04 -3.21 -21.11
CA GLN A 312 6.91 -2.38 -21.53
C GLN A 312 5.95 -2.05 -20.37
N GLY A 313 6.05 -2.79 -19.24
CA GLY A 313 5.35 -2.43 -18.00
C GLY A 313 5.92 -1.17 -17.34
N LEU A 314 7.12 -0.71 -17.69
CA LEU A 314 7.73 0.48 -17.11
C LEU A 314 7.12 1.78 -17.63
N SER A 315 7.22 2.81 -16.79
CA SER A 315 7.05 4.20 -17.16
C SER A 315 8.32 4.77 -17.80
N SER A 316 8.26 6.01 -18.29
CA SER A 316 9.35 6.67 -19.01
C SER A 316 10.59 6.95 -18.17
N ASP A 317 10.54 6.80 -16.85
CA ASP A 317 11.72 6.94 -15.98
C ASP A 317 12.60 5.68 -15.91
N GLY A 318 12.17 4.58 -16.56
CA GLY A 318 12.92 3.33 -16.64
C GLY A 318 13.04 2.59 -15.30
N LEU A 319 12.23 2.92 -14.30
CA LEU A 319 12.26 2.29 -12.98
C LEU A 319 10.88 1.93 -12.45
N HIS A 320 9.95 2.88 -12.45
CA HIS A 320 8.62 2.66 -11.87
C HIS A 320 7.68 2.03 -12.90
N PRO A 321 6.80 1.11 -12.49
CA PRO A 321 5.74 0.62 -13.36
C PRO A 321 4.82 1.75 -13.83
N SER A 322 4.34 1.67 -15.07
CA SER A 322 3.16 2.40 -15.51
C SER A 322 1.90 1.74 -14.94
N ASP A 323 0.71 2.29 -15.24
CA ASP A 323 -0.56 1.62 -14.89
C ASP A 323 -0.65 0.20 -15.46
N LEU A 324 -0.14 -0.02 -16.68
CA LEU A 324 -0.05 -1.37 -17.27
C LEU A 324 0.85 -2.27 -16.44
N GLY A 325 2.03 -1.77 -16.03
CA GLY A 325 2.96 -2.52 -15.19
C GLY A 325 2.38 -2.84 -13.81
N HIS A 326 1.67 -1.89 -13.19
CA HIS A 326 0.98 -2.14 -11.92
C HIS A 326 -0.11 -3.21 -12.04
N GLU A 327 -0.91 -3.22 -13.11
CA GLU A 327 -1.90 -4.27 -13.37
C GLU A 327 -1.21 -5.64 -13.60
N MET A 328 -0.16 -5.66 -14.43
CA MET A 328 0.65 -6.86 -14.69
C MET A 328 1.18 -7.49 -13.41
N ILE A 329 1.78 -6.68 -12.54
CA ILE A 329 2.31 -7.12 -11.24
C ILE A 329 1.17 -7.67 -10.39
N ALA A 330 0.06 -6.93 -10.26
CA ALA A 330 -1.06 -7.34 -9.43
C ALA A 330 -1.70 -8.66 -9.88
N GLU A 331 -1.95 -8.82 -11.18
CA GLU A 331 -2.56 -10.03 -11.75
C GLU A 331 -1.69 -11.27 -11.52
N ARG A 332 -0.39 -11.17 -11.85
CA ARG A 332 0.51 -12.32 -11.75
C ARG A 332 0.80 -12.70 -10.30
N LEU A 333 1.03 -11.71 -9.44
CA LEU A 333 1.20 -11.96 -8.00
C LEU A 333 -0.06 -12.60 -7.40
N ALA A 334 -1.26 -12.13 -7.78
CA ALA A 334 -2.50 -12.73 -7.30
C ALA A 334 -2.62 -14.21 -7.70
N GLY A 335 -2.27 -14.56 -8.94
CA GLY A 335 -2.21 -15.95 -9.40
C GLY A 335 -1.27 -16.81 -8.55
N TYR A 336 -0.01 -16.38 -8.39
CA TYR A 336 0.98 -17.11 -7.58
C TYR A 336 0.56 -17.24 -6.11
N MET A 337 -0.01 -16.20 -5.53
CA MET A 337 -0.40 -16.18 -4.11
C MET A 337 -1.67 -16.99 -3.85
N ALA A 338 -2.61 -17.02 -4.79
CA ALA A 338 -3.83 -17.82 -4.68
C ALA A 338 -3.54 -19.33 -4.64
N GLU A 339 -2.61 -19.82 -5.48
CA GLU A 339 -2.18 -21.23 -5.47
C GLU A 339 -1.60 -21.69 -4.13
N LYS A 340 -1.09 -20.75 -3.32
CA LYS A 340 -0.48 -21.03 -2.02
C LYS A 340 -1.39 -20.70 -0.83
N LYS A 341 -2.55 -20.09 -1.08
CA LYS A 341 -3.56 -19.74 -0.06
C LYS A 341 -4.27 -20.98 0.49
N GLU A 342 -4.30 -22.08 -0.26
CA GLU A 342 -5.01 -23.32 0.09
C GLU A 342 -4.18 -24.34 0.87
N VAL A 343 -2.90 -24.04 1.16
CA VAL A 343 -2.03 -24.91 1.97
C VAL A 343 -2.04 -24.40 3.41
N ASN A 344 -3.11 -24.66 4.14
CA ASN A 344 -3.18 -24.67 5.61
C ASN A 344 -4.50 -25.28 6.08
#